data_AF-A0A7W1K5T8-F1
#
_entry.id   AF-A0A7W1K5T8-F1
#
_cell.length_a   1.000
_cell.length_b   1.000
_cell.length_c   1.000
_cell.angle_alpha   90.00
_cell.angle_beta   90.00
_cell.angle_gamma   90.00
#
_symmetry.space_group_name_H-M   'P 1'
#
loop_
_entity.id
_entity.type
_entity.pdbx_description
1 polymer ?
#
loop_
_entity_poly.entity_id
_entity_poly.type
_entity_poly.pdbx_seq_one_letter_code
_entity_poly.pdbx_strand_id
1 'polypeptide(L)'
;MGQDNVLWGTDCLFYGSPQPLIQAMRTFQISQEFRERYGYAKLTKELKAKILGLNGAALYAVEPNTSTCEFTRRELEQIRRDLPGTNLALGPTTLAAVQAFRDDDRELWATTASLLR
;
A
#
# COMPACT_ATOMS: atom_id res chain seq x y z
N MET A 1 -20.88 3.46 -4.92
CA MET A 1 -19.57 3.98 -5.37
C MET A 1 -19.12 3.18 -6.58
N GLY A 2 -18.59 3.83 -7.63
CA GLY A 2 -18.15 3.17 -8.88
C GLY A 2 -16.64 2.98 -8.94
N GLN A 3 -16.18 2.12 -9.86
CA GLN A 3 -14.75 1.81 -10.04
C GLN A 3 -13.86 3.01 -10.40
N ASP A 4 -14.44 4.10 -10.92
CA ASP A 4 -13.77 5.35 -11.25
C ASP A 4 -13.58 6.29 -10.04
N ASN A 5 -14.25 5.99 -8.93
CA ASN A 5 -14.33 6.86 -7.75
C ASN A 5 -13.55 6.30 -6.55
N VAL A 6 -12.55 5.45 -6.80
CA VAL A 6 -11.71 4.84 -5.77
C VAL A 6 -10.26 5.26 -6.00
N LEU A 7 -9.66 5.88 -4.99
CA LEU A 7 -8.27 6.32 -5.00
C LEU A 7 -7.43 5.49 -4.03
N TRP A 8 -6.17 5.26 -4.38
CA TRP A 8 -5.18 4.67 -3.51
C TRP A 8 -4.38 5.75 -2.78
N GLY A 9 -4.22 5.60 -1.47
CA GLY A 9 -3.36 6.44 -0.64
C GLY A 9 -2.73 5.58 0.46
N THR A 10 -1.45 5.76 0.72
CA THR A 10 -0.70 4.91 1.67
C THR A 10 -0.33 5.60 2.97
N ASP A 11 -0.41 6.94 3.01
CA ASP A 11 0.05 7.76 4.14
C ASP A 11 1.46 7.37 4.64
N CYS A 12 2.33 7.00 3.70
CA CYS A 12 3.64 6.41 3.98
C CYS A 12 4.71 7.44 4.41
N LEU A 13 4.33 8.67 4.76
CA LEU A 13 5.27 9.67 5.25
C LEU A 13 5.97 9.18 6.54
N PHE A 14 5.24 8.49 7.41
CA PHE A 14 5.71 8.08 8.74
C PHE A 14 6.22 6.64 8.80
N TYR A 15 5.91 5.81 7.80
CA TYR A 15 6.10 4.34 7.87
C TYR A 15 7.02 3.79 6.78
N GLY A 16 7.81 4.63 6.12
CA GLY A 16 8.79 4.21 5.12
C GLY A 16 8.18 3.95 3.74
N SER A 17 8.81 3.07 2.96
CA SER A 17 8.42 2.87 1.56
C SER A 17 7.03 2.22 1.43
N PRO A 18 6.14 2.70 0.54
CA PRO A 18 4.85 2.06 0.25
C PRO A 18 4.98 0.75 -0.54
N GLN A 19 6.18 0.39 -0.98
CA GLN A 19 6.42 -0.72 -1.89
C GLN A 19 5.85 -2.07 -1.41
N PRO A 20 5.88 -2.44 -0.11
CA PRO A 20 5.20 -3.65 0.37
C PRO A 20 3.67 -3.60 0.23
N LEU A 21 3.04 -2.44 0.48
CA LEU A 21 1.59 -2.26 0.35
C LEU A 21 1.14 -2.34 -1.11
N ILE A 22 1.91 -1.75 -2.03
CA ILE A 22 1.67 -1.85 -3.47
C ILE A 22 1.73 -3.32 -3.93
N GLN A 23 2.73 -4.07 -3.45
CA GLN A 23 2.84 -5.50 -3.75
C GLN A 23 1.64 -6.28 -3.21
N ALA A 24 1.24 -6.03 -1.96
CA ALA A 24 0.07 -6.67 -1.36
C ALA A 24 -1.20 -6.38 -2.16
N MET A 25 -1.46 -5.14 -2.58
CA MET A 25 -2.62 -4.80 -3.42
C MET A 25 -2.58 -5.48 -4.80
N ARG A 26 -1.39 -5.57 -5.41
CA ARG A 26 -1.20 -6.25 -6.70
C ARG A 26 -1.45 -7.76 -6.62
N THR A 27 -1.11 -8.41 -5.51
CA THR A 27 -1.34 -9.86 -5.32
C THR A 27 -2.72 -10.18 -4.74
N PHE A 28 -3.31 -9.29 -3.95
CA PHE A 28 -4.59 -9.49 -3.28
C PHE A 28 -5.73 -9.78 -4.25
N GLN A 29 -6.64 -10.67 -3.87
CA GLN A 29 -7.89 -10.90 -4.59
C GLN A 29 -9.01 -11.15 -3.59
N ILE A 30 -10.20 -10.65 -3.90
CA ILE A 30 -11.39 -10.94 -3.11
C ILE A 30 -11.77 -12.40 -3.36
N SER A 31 -11.93 -13.17 -2.27
CA SER A 31 -12.26 -14.59 -2.35
C SER A 31 -13.56 -14.80 -3.12
N GLN A 32 -13.70 -15.97 -3.76
CA GLN A 32 -14.93 -16.31 -4.46
C GLN A 32 -16.14 -16.28 -3.53
N GLU A 33 -16.02 -16.81 -2.31
CA GLU A 33 -17.07 -16.76 -1.28
C GLU A 33 -17.55 -15.33 -1.01
N PHE A 34 -16.63 -14.37 -0.85
CA PHE A 34 -17.01 -12.98 -0.57
C PHE A 34 -17.60 -12.28 -1.79
N ARG A 35 -17.18 -12.65 -2.99
CA ARG A 35 -17.81 -12.15 -4.22
C ARG A 35 -19.24 -12.65 -4.35
N GLU A 36 -19.50 -13.91 -4.03
CA GLU A 36 -20.84 -14.51 -4.07
C GLU A 36 -21.74 -13.96 -2.96
N ARG A 37 -21.23 -13.86 -1.73
CA ARG A 37 -22.02 -13.39 -0.58
C ARG A 37 -22.32 -11.90 -0.62
N TYR A 38 -21.37 -11.07 -1.06
CA TYR A 38 -21.47 -9.61 -0.96
C TYR A 38 -21.50 -8.88 -2.31
N GLY A 39 -21.48 -9.60 -3.43
CA GLY A 39 -21.53 -9.01 -4.76
C GLY A 39 -20.27 -8.22 -5.16
N TYR A 40 -19.13 -8.47 -4.52
CA TYR A 40 -17.90 -7.77 -4.85
C TYR A 40 -17.41 -8.11 -6.27
N ALA A 41 -16.98 -7.08 -6.99
CA ALA A 41 -16.35 -7.25 -8.29
C ALA A 41 -14.99 -7.96 -8.15
N LYS A 42 -14.64 -8.77 -9.14
CA LYS A 42 -13.29 -9.34 -9.24
C LYS A 42 -12.30 -8.20 -9.48
N LEU A 43 -11.19 -8.18 -8.74
CA LEU A 43 -10.13 -7.19 -8.95
C LEU A 43 -9.29 -7.59 -10.17
N THR A 44 -9.65 -7.08 -11.35
CA THR A 44 -8.89 -7.27 -12.60
C THR A 44 -7.62 -6.40 -12.62
N LYS A 45 -6.73 -6.63 -13.57
CA LYS A 45 -5.50 -5.82 -13.71
C LYS A 45 -5.86 -4.36 -14.00
N GLU A 46 -6.88 -4.14 -14.83
CA GLU A 46 -7.38 -2.83 -15.24
C GLU A 46 -7.99 -2.09 -14.05
N LEU A 47 -8.82 -2.77 -13.24
CA LEU A 47 -9.41 -2.19 -12.04
C LEU A 47 -8.33 -1.82 -11.00
N LYS A 48 -7.32 -2.66 -10.84
CA LYS A 48 -6.18 -2.36 -9.96
C LYS A 48 -5.34 -1.18 -10.47
N ALA A 49 -5.15 -1.06 -11.79
CA ALA A 49 -4.46 0.09 -12.37
C ALA A 49 -5.24 1.40 -12.13
N LYS A 50 -6.58 1.35 -12.23
CA LYS A 50 -7.48 2.46 -11.86
C LYS A 50 -7.29 2.89 -10.42
N ILE A 51 -7.40 1.95 -9.49
CA ILE A 51 -7.21 2.19 -8.05
C ILE A 51 -5.82 2.77 -7.76
N LEU A 52 -4.76 2.16 -8.29
CA LEU A 52 -3.37 2.52 -7.98
C LEU A 52 -2.92 3.84 -8.61
N GLY A 53 -3.59 4.35 -9.65
CA GLY A 53 -3.12 5.58 -10.28
C GLY A 53 -4.03 6.20 -11.33
N LEU A 54 -4.72 5.43 -12.19
CA LEU A 54 -5.44 6.05 -13.32
C LEU A 54 -6.62 6.92 -12.88
N ASN A 55 -7.33 6.54 -11.81
CA ASN A 55 -8.39 7.38 -11.27
C ASN A 55 -7.84 8.71 -10.71
N GLY A 56 -6.70 8.65 -10.02
CA GLY A 56 -6.01 9.84 -9.51
C GLY A 56 -5.49 10.72 -10.64
N ALA A 57 -4.89 10.12 -11.67
CA ALA A 57 -4.40 10.81 -12.86
C ALA A 57 -5.52 11.60 -13.56
N ALA A 58 -6.68 10.95 -13.77
CA ALA A 58 -7.86 11.61 -14.34
C ALA A 58 -8.37 12.75 -13.44
N LEU A 59 -8.49 12.52 -12.13
CA LEU A 59 -8.99 13.52 -11.17
C LEU A 59 -8.09 14.77 -11.11
N TYR A 60 -6.78 14.57 -11.10
CA TYR A 60 -5.80 15.65 -10.95
C TYR A 60 -5.28 16.19 -12.29
N ALA A 61 -5.86 15.77 -13.42
CA ALA A 61 -5.43 16.14 -14.78
C ALA A 61 -3.91 15.91 -15.01
N VAL A 62 -3.40 14.78 -14.52
CA VAL A 62 -2.01 14.35 -14.71
C VAL A 62 -1.97 13.29 -15.80
N GLU A 63 -1.12 13.49 -16.81
CA GLU A 63 -0.89 12.47 -17.83
C GLU A 63 -0.15 11.26 -17.23
N PRO A 64 -0.71 10.03 -17.31
CA PRO A 64 -0.04 8.85 -16.81
C PRO A 64 1.30 8.62 -17.52
N ASN A 65 2.36 8.33 -16.76
CA ASN A 65 3.61 7.93 -17.36
C ASN A 65 3.48 6.51 -17.96
N THR A 66 3.49 6.43 -19.29
CA THR A 66 3.43 5.18 -20.06
C THR A 66 4.80 4.69 -20.51
N SER A 67 5.89 5.32 -20.05
CA SER A 67 7.25 4.91 -20.41
C SER A 67 7.50 3.48 -19.95
N THR A 68 7.98 2.64 -20.85
CA THR A 68 8.43 1.30 -20.50
C THR A 68 9.84 1.42 -19.91
N CYS A 69 10.04 0.87 -18.71
CA CYS A 69 11.37 0.75 -18.13
C CYS A 69 11.91 -0.61 -18.52
N GLU A 70 12.68 -0.65 -19.61
CA GLU A 70 13.26 -1.87 -20.13
C GLU A 70 14.68 -2.02 -19.61
N PHE A 71 14.89 -3.06 -18.82
CA PHE A 71 16.20 -3.46 -18.34
C PHE A 71 16.38 -4.96 -18.58
N THR A 72 17.56 -5.36 -19.02
CA THR A 72 17.98 -6.75 -18.91
C THR A 72 18.11 -7.15 -17.44
N ARG A 73 18.03 -8.45 -17.14
CA ARG A 73 18.25 -8.96 -15.79
C ARG A 73 19.59 -8.51 -15.20
N ARG A 74 20.63 -8.43 -16.05
CA ARG A 74 21.97 -7.98 -15.64
C ARG A 74 21.98 -6.51 -15.24
N GLU A 75 21.33 -5.65 -16.03
CA GLU A 75 21.22 -4.22 -15.72
C GLU A 75 20.40 -3.98 -14.46
N LEU A 76 19.30 -4.71 -14.26
CA LEU A 76 18.50 -4.58 -13.04
C LEU A 76 19.31 -4.97 -11.78
N GLU A 77 20.10 -6.04 -11.86
CA GLU A 77 21.00 -6.42 -10.75
C GLU A 77 22.11 -5.39 -10.51
N GLN A 78 22.59 -4.72 -11.56
CA GLN A 78 23.56 -3.64 -11.43
C GLN A 78 22.93 -2.40 -10.77
N ILE A 79 21.74 -1.98 -11.22
CA ILE A 79 20.98 -0.88 -10.63
C ILE A 79 20.73 -1.11 -9.14
N ARG A 80 20.36 -2.33 -8.75
CA ARG A 80 20.15 -2.68 -7.32
C ARG A 80 21.41 -2.54 -6.47
N ARG A 81 22.60 -2.76 -7.04
CA ARG A 81 23.88 -2.55 -6.36
C ARG A 81 24.22 -1.06 -6.26
N ASP A 82 24.01 -0.33 -7.34
CA ASP A 82 24.44 1.07 -7.45
C ASP A 82 23.48 2.05 -6.76
N LEU A 83 22.20 1.70 -6.67
CA LEU A 83 21.16 2.44 -5.97
C LEU A 83 20.60 1.62 -4.80
N PRO A 84 21.34 1.51 -3.69
CA PRO A 84 20.90 0.77 -2.51
C PRO A 84 19.83 1.58 -1.74
N GLY A 85 18.64 1.73 -2.32
CA GLY A 85 17.47 2.25 -1.64
C GLY A 85 16.78 1.17 -0.81
N THR A 86 16.27 1.53 0.38
CA THR A 86 15.48 0.62 1.21
C THR A 86 13.99 0.74 0.85
N ASN A 87 13.46 -0.27 0.14
CA ASN A 87 12.03 -0.41 -0.14
C ASN A 87 11.26 -1.06 1.02
N LEU A 88 11.68 -0.75 2.25
CA LEU A 88 11.15 -1.38 3.45
C LEU A 88 10.11 -0.48 4.09
N ALA A 89 9.05 -1.11 4.59
CA ALA A 89 8.21 -0.48 5.60
C ALA A 89 9.02 -0.39 6.90
N LEU A 90 8.85 0.73 7.61
CA LEU A 90 9.40 0.96 8.93
C LEU A 90 8.39 0.50 9.98
N GLY A 91 8.88 -0.07 11.07
CA GLY A 91 8.05 -0.53 12.19
C GLY A 91 8.55 -1.84 12.80
N PRO A 92 7.79 -2.39 13.77
CA PRO A 92 8.13 -3.64 14.43
C PRO A 92 8.21 -4.80 13.44
N THR A 93 9.34 -5.52 13.45
CA THR A 93 9.57 -6.68 12.56
C THR A 93 9.42 -8.03 13.28
N THR A 94 9.17 -8.02 14.59
CA THR A 94 9.01 -9.23 15.41
C THR A 94 7.71 -9.16 16.21
N LEU A 95 7.14 -10.32 16.54
CA LEU A 95 5.93 -10.39 17.38
C LEU A 95 6.13 -9.72 18.74
N ALA A 96 7.32 -9.89 19.34
CA ALA A 96 7.66 -9.25 20.60
C ALA A 96 7.63 -7.71 20.48
N ALA A 97 8.22 -7.15 19.41
CA ALA A 97 8.20 -5.72 19.16
C ALA A 97 6.79 -5.19 18.82
N VAL A 98 5.99 -5.98 18.09
CA VAL A 98 4.57 -5.66 17.83
C VAL A 98 3.78 -5.59 19.15
N GLN A 99 4.00 -6.57 20.04
CA GLN A 99 3.33 -6.61 21.33
C GLN A 99 3.71 -5.40 22.19
N ALA A 100 5.01 -5.11 22.30
CA ALA A 100 5.51 -3.95 23.04
C ALA A 100 4.93 -2.62 22.52
N PHE A 101 4.88 -2.44 21.19
CA PHE A 101 4.28 -1.24 20.57
C PHE A 101 2.79 -1.08 20.92
N ARG A 102 2.04 -2.18 20.94
CA ARG A 102 0.59 -2.16 21.27
C ARG A 102 0.33 -1.87 22.74
N ASP A 103 1.18 -2.38 23.62
CA ASP A 103 1.02 -2.17 25.06
C ASP A 103 1.32 -0.71 25.43
N ASP A 104 2.35 -0.11 24.83
CA ASP A 104 2.68 1.31 24.96
C ASP A 104 1.55 2.22 24.44
N ASP A 105 1.05 1.97 23.22
CA ASP A 105 -0.06 2.74 22.65
C ASP A 105 -1.33 2.66 23.52
N ARG A 106 -1.65 1.47 24.05
CA ARG A 106 -2.79 1.27 24.97
C ARG A 106 -2.66 2.09 26.25
N GLU A 107 -1.49 2.09 26.87
CA GLU A 107 -1.22 2.85 28.10
C GLU A 107 -1.36 4.36 27.84
N LEU A 108 -0.82 4.83 26.71
CA LEU A 108 -0.90 6.22 26.30
C LEU A 108 -2.36 6.65 26.06
N TRP A 109 -3.15 5.87 25.33
CA TRP A 109 -4.58 6.17 25.12
C TRP A 109 -5.40 6.12 26.41
N ALA A 110 -5.14 5.16 27.31
CA ALA A 110 -5.83 5.07 28.59
C ALA A 110 -5.54 6.29 29.48
N THR A 111 -4.28 6.74 29.51
CA THR A 111 -3.85 7.92 30.25
C THR A 111 -4.46 9.19 29.67
N THR A 112 -4.40 9.35 28.35
CA THR A 112 -4.94 10.53 27.65
C THR A 112 -6.46 10.63 27.80
N ALA A 113 -7.18 9.50 27.75
CA ALA A 113 -8.62 9.46 27.98
C ALA A 113 -9.04 9.84 29.42
N SER A 114 -8.15 9.67 30.40
CA SER A 114 -8.40 10.10 31.78
C SER A 114 -8.17 11.61 32.00
N LEU A 115 -7.30 12.23 31.19
CA LEU A 115 -7.01 13.67 31.20
C LEU A 115 -8.07 14.53 30.47
N LEU A 116 -8.90 13.91 29.62
CA LEU A 116 -9.98 14.58 28.88
C LEU A 116 -11.34 14.57 29.62
N ARG A 117 -11.36 14.24 30.92
CA ARG A 117 -12.55 14.29 31.78
C ARG A 117 -12.56 15.50 32.70
#